data_AF-A0AAD9CY69-F1
#
_entry.id   AF-A0AAD9CY69-F1
#
_cell.length_a   1.000
_cell.length_b   1.000
_cell.length_c   1.000
_cell.angle_alpha   90.00
_cell.angle_beta   90.00
_cell.angle_gamma   90.00
#
_symmetry.space_group_name_H-M   'P 1'
#
loop_
_entity.id
_entity.type
_entity.pdbx_description
1 polymer ?
#
loop_
_entity_poly.entity_id
_entity_poly.type
_entity_poly.pdbx_seq_one_letter_code
_entity_poly.pdbx_strand_id
1 'polypeptide(L)'
;MSDVDGDFQDGFHPNPDDPSQPLATTLKPLTAATITVRIVKSFEFRTAKSLILKDVDLVHTTVGGLMEKCREAIKTTPGFKPYRTIQLDTLKLYTVAHGHKTTNLIINLDHDEWILNDHDKTLAEIGAENETELSFFNREAYEAFKRNPEVKWD
;
A
#
# COMPACT_ATOMS: atom_id res chain seq x y z
N MET A 1 -34.32 66.44 3.55
CA MET A 1 -35.31 65.59 4.24
C MET A 1 -35.96 64.75 3.17
N SER A 2 -35.54 63.52 2.92
CA SER A 2 -35.00 62.52 3.87
C SER A 2 -34.14 61.50 3.12
N ASP A 3 -33.02 61.19 3.74
CA ASP A 3 -32.14 60.03 3.58
C ASP A 3 -32.91 58.70 3.52
N VAL A 4 -32.39 57.73 2.74
CA VAL A 4 -31.92 56.44 3.28
C VAL A 4 -31.07 55.67 2.26
N ASP A 5 -29.83 55.44 2.68
CA ASP A 5 -28.88 54.39 2.28
C ASP A 5 -29.49 52.98 2.22
N GLY A 6 -28.91 52.14 1.37
CA GLY A 6 -29.22 50.72 1.29
C GLY A 6 -28.14 49.95 0.54
N ASP A 7 -26.97 49.85 1.18
CA ASP A 7 -25.87 48.92 0.90
C ASP A 7 -26.39 47.50 0.63
N PHE A 8 -26.34 47.04 -0.63
CA PHE A 8 -26.55 45.64 -0.97
C PHE A 8 -25.21 44.92 -0.87
N GLN A 9 -25.00 44.27 0.28
CA GLN A 9 -23.89 43.36 0.50
C GLN A 9 -23.93 42.22 -0.53
N ASP A 10 -22.88 42.12 -1.34
CA ASP A 10 -22.61 40.99 -2.23
C ASP A 10 -22.28 39.77 -1.37
N GLY A 11 -23.33 39.01 -1.02
CA GLY A 11 -23.21 37.76 -0.32
C GLY A 11 -22.50 36.75 -1.22
N PHE A 12 -21.28 36.37 -0.85
CA PHE A 12 -20.60 35.22 -1.43
C PHE A 12 -21.38 33.95 -1.01
N HIS A 13 -22.34 33.54 -1.82
CA HIS A 13 -23.01 32.24 -1.69
C HIS A 13 -22.20 31.22 -2.49
N PRO A 14 -21.40 30.34 -1.87
CA PRO A 14 -20.74 29.27 -2.60
C PRO A 14 -21.80 28.35 -3.19
N ASN A 15 -21.88 28.28 -4.51
CA ASN A 15 -22.74 27.34 -5.23
C ASN A 15 -22.18 25.91 -5.05
N PRO A 16 -22.92 24.98 -4.43
CA PRO A 16 -22.46 23.60 -4.26
C PRO A 16 -22.40 22.82 -5.59
N ASP A 17 -22.96 23.35 -6.67
CA ASP A 17 -23.08 22.73 -7.98
C ASP A 17 -22.14 23.34 -9.06
N ASP A 18 -21.02 23.96 -8.67
CA ASP A 18 -20.01 24.41 -9.64
C ASP A 18 -19.14 23.24 -10.14
N PRO A 19 -19.27 22.79 -11.41
CA PRO A 19 -18.45 21.71 -11.97
C PRO A 19 -16.99 22.14 -12.22
N SER A 20 -16.65 23.40 -11.95
CA SER A 20 -15.31 23.97 -12.09
C SER A 20 -14.45 23.81 -10.84
N GLN A 21 -14.96 23.19 -9.77
CA GLN A 21 -14.12 22.72 -8.68
C GLN A 21 -13.38 21.47 -9.13
N PRO A 22 -12.05 21.50 -9.34
CA PRO A 22 -11.31 20.26 -9.43
C PRO A 22 -11.54 19.52 -8.10
N LEU A 23 -12.15 18.34 -8.17
CA LEU A 23 -12.12 17.38 -7.08
C LEU A 23 -10.66 17.24 -6.69
N ALA A 24 -10.24 17.87 -5.59
CA ALA A 24 -8.86 17.96 -5.15
C ALA A 24 -8.35 16.61 -4.58
N THR A 25 -8.73 15.49 -5.21
CA THR A 25 -7.85 14.35 -5.29
C THR A 25 -6.85 14.70 -6.39
N THR A 26 -5.85 15.51 -6.05
CA THR A 26 -4.61 15.55 -6.82
C THR A 26 -4.09 14.12 -6.83
N LEU A 27 -4.45 13.34 -7.85
CA LEU A 27 -3.88 12.03 -8.13
C LEU A 27 -2.37 12.27 -8.12
N LYS A 28 -1.69 11.86 -7.05
CA LYS A 28 -0.23 11.99 -7.00
C LYS A 28 0.31 11.36 -8.28
N PRO A 29 1.28 11.98 -8.94
CA PRO A 29 1.84 11.40 -10.14
C PRO A 29 2.32 9.98 -9.80
N LEU A 30 2.14 9.03 -10.73
CA LEU A 30 2.58 7.64 -10.56
C LEU A 30 4.08 7.54 -10.23
N THR A 31 4.84 8.60 -10.48
CA THR A 31 6.26 8.70 -10.16
C THR A 31 6.57 9.08 -8.70
N ALA A 32 5.57 9.45 -7.90
CA ALA A 32 5.72 9.90 -6.50
C ALA A 32 4.70 9.23 -5.56
N ALA A 33 4.52 7.92 -5.72
CA ALA A 33 3.58 7.15 -4.92
C ALA A 33 4.13 6.86 -3.51
N THR A 34 3.22 6.80 -2.54
CA THR A 34 3.49 6.15 -1.25
C THR A 34 3.07 4.69 -1.34
N ILE A 35 3.97 3.75 -1.04
CA ILE A 35 3.68 2.32 -1.03
C ILE A 35 3.88 1.78 0.40
N THR A 36 2.91 1.00 0.86
CA THR A 36 3.02 0.31 2.15
C THR A 36 3.31 -1.16 1.91
N VAL A 37 4.43 -1.65 2.43
CA VAL A 37 4.82 -3.06 2.33
C VAL A 37 4.76 -3.69 3.72
N ARG A 38 3.83 -4.61 3.92
CA ARG A 38 3.70 -5.42 5.13
C ARG A 38 4.76 -6.52 5.10
N ILE A 39 5.79 -6.37 5.92
CA ILE A 39 6.85 -7.37 6.07
C ILE A 39 6.34 -8.47 7.01
N VAL A 40 6.06 -9.66 6.47
CA VAL A 40 5.59 -10.79 7.27
C VAL A 40 6.80 -11.57 7.79
N LYS A 41 6.93 -11.63 9.11
CA LYS A 41 7.97 -12.42 9.78
C LYS A 41 7.51 -13.85 10.05
N SER A 42 6.26 -14.04 10.43
CA SER A 42 5.69 -15.37 10.68
C SER A 42 4.20 -15.39 10.42
N PHE A 43 3.77 -16.40 9.67
CA PHE A 43 2.36 -16.70 9.45
C PHE A 43 1.71 -17.34 10.68
N GLU A 44 2.39 -18.31 11.29
CA GLU A 44 1.92 -19.04 12.47
C GLU A 44 1.70 -18.13 13.69
N PHE A 45 2.65 -17.23 13.97
CA PHE A 45 2.56 -16.25 15.05
C PHE A 45 1.91 -14.92 14.61
N ARG A 46 1.39 -14.86 13.38
CA ARG A 46 0.74 -13.67 12.80
C ARG A 46 1.53 -12.37 12.99
N THR A 47 2.85 -12.46 12.87
CA THR A 47 3.76 -11.32 13.12
C THR A 47 4.13 -10.64 11.81
N ALA A 48 3.72 -9.38 11.65
CA ALA A 48 4.13 -8.53 10.54
C ALA A 48 4.35 -7.08 10.98
N LYS A 49 5.09 -6.32 10.17
CA LYS A 49 5.29 -4.88 10.37
C LYS A 49 5.24 -4.14 9.04
N SER A 50 4.50 -3.03 9.01
CA SER A 50 4.41 -2.17 7.83
C SER A 50 5.66 -1.33 7.66
N LEU A 51 6.24 -1.40 6.45
CA LEU A 51 7.30 -0.54 5.96
C LEU A 51 6.69 0.43 4.95
N ILE A 52 6.84 1.74 5.18
CA ILE A 52 6.30 2.77 4.29
C ILE A 52 7.45 3.29 3.42
N LEU A 53 7.30 3.16 2.11
CA LEU A 53 8.21 3.71 1.10
C LEU A 53 7.52 4.90 0.45
N LYS A 54 8.17 6.06 0.49
CA LYS A 54 7.68 7.30 -0.12
C LYS A 54 8.41 7.57 -1.43
N ASP A 55 7.80 8.39 -2.27
CA ASP A 55 8.40 8.87 -3.52
C ASP A 55 8.84 7.71 -4.44
N VAL A 56 8.00 6.66 -4.49
CA VAL A 56 8.25 5.49 -5.35
C VAL A 56 7.76 5.80 -6.75
N ASP A 57 8.66 5.63 -7.73
CA ASP A 57 8.30 5.72 -9.14
C ASP A 57 7.70 4.40 -9.62
N LEU A 58 6.38 4.36 -9.76
CA LEU A 58 5.67 3.14 -10.15
C LEU A 58 5.91 2.74 -11.61
N VAL A 59 6.28 3.69 -12.47
CA VAL A 59 6.48 3.47 -13.90
C VAL A 59 7.83 2.81 -14.17
N HIS A 60 8.85 3.12 -13.37
CA HIS A 60 10.21 2.60 -13.58
C HIS A 60 10.67 1.60 -12.51
N THR A 61 10.06 1.59 -11.32
CA THR A 61 10.41 0.62 -10.29
C THR A 61 9.82 -0.74 -10.66
N THR A 62 10.66 -1.76 -10.78
CA THR A 62 10.21 -3.15 -10.96
C THR A 62 9.83 -3.78 -9.63
N VAL A 63 9.08 -4.88 -9.68
CA VAL A 63 8.77 -5.72 -8.51
C VAL A 63 10.06 -6.14 -7.80
N GLY A 64 11.07 -6.62 -8.54
CA GLY A 64 12.38 -6.96 -7.98
C GLY A 64 13.09 -5.74 -7.36
N GLY A 65 13.01 -4.57 -8.02
CA GLY A 65 13.56 -3.32 -7.48
C GLY A 65 12.89 -2.90 -6.17
N LEU A 66 11.57 -3.08 -6.05
CA LEU A 66 10.85 -2.83 -4.80
C LEU A 66 11.30 -3.78 -3.68
N MET A 67 11.49 -5.07 -3.99
CA MET A 67 11.99 -6.05 -3.01
C MET A 67 13.35 -5.64 -2.45
N GLU A 68 14.28 -5.24 -3.31
CA GLU A 68 15.61 -4.80 -2.87
C GLU A 68 15.54 -3.52 -2.01
N LYS A 69 14.71 -2.54 -2.39
CA LYS A 69 14.44 -1.35 -1.55
C LYS A 69 13.90 -1.76 -0.17
N CYS A 70 13.00 -2.73 -0.10
CA CYS A 70 12.49 -3.24 1.18
C CYS A 70 13.59 -3.90 2.02
N ARG A 71 14.43 -4.75 1.41
CA ARG A 71 15.55 -5.41 2.12
C ARG A 71 16.53 -4.40 2.68
N GLU A 72 16.88 -3.38 1.90
CA GLU A 72 17.75 -2.30 2.34
C GLU A 72 17.14 -1.54 3.52
N ALA A 73 15.87 -1.13 3.40
CA ALA A 73 15.16 -0.42 4.47
C ALA A 73 15.03 -1.24 5.76
N ILE A 74 14.84 -2.57 5.67
CA ILE A 74 14.82 -3.48 6.82
C ILE A 74 16.17 -3.50 7.55
N LYS A 75 17.29 -3.47 6.80
CA LYS A 75 18.64 -3.46 7.37
C LYS A 75 18.95 -2.14 8.08
N THR A 76 18.50 -1.02 7.54
CA THR A 76 18.84 0.32 8.05
C THR A 76 17.89 0.81 9.14
N THR A 77 16.59 0.47 9.07
CA THR A 77 15.58 0.97 10.01
C THR A 77 15.70 0.27 11.37
N PRO A 78 15.87 1.01 12.50
CA PRO A 78 16.03 0.39 13.82
C PRO A 78 14.84 -0.51 14.23
N GLY A 79 13.62 -0.10 13.88
CA GLY A 79 12.39 -0.83 14.17
C GLY A 79 12.26 -2.19 13.48
N PHE A 80 13.13 -2.52 12.53
CA PHE A 80 13.13 -3.78 11.79
C PHE A 80 14.24 -4.74 12.22
N LYS A 81 14.95 -4.48 13.32
CA LYS A 81 16.00 -5.38 13.85
C LYS A 81 15.55 -6.86 13.93
N PRO A 82 14.34 -7.22 14.40
CA PRO A 82 13.87 -8.62 14.44
C PRO A 82 13.57 -9.26 13.07
N TYR A 83 13.61 -8.47 12.00
CA TYR A 83 13.27 -8.86 10.63
C TYR A 83 14.53 -9.01 9.75
N ARG A 84 15.72 -8.62 10.22
CA ARG A 84 16.95 -8.58 9.39
C ARG A 84 17.47 -9.95 8.96
N THR A 85 17.11 -11.00 9.70
CA THR A 85 17.56 -12.38 9.45
C THR A 85 16.52 -13.21 8.69
N ILE A 86 15.34 -12.66 8.43
CA ILE A 86 14.28 -13.40 7.75
C ILE A 86 14.60 -13.42 6.26
N GLN A 87 14.36 -14.56 5.63
CA GLN A 87 14.36 -14.64 4.18
C GLN A 87 13.04 -14.05 3.70
N LEU A 88 13.11 -13.20 2.68
CA LEU A 88 11.96 -12.62 1.99
C LEU A 88 12.23 -12.82 0.52
N ASP A 89 11.26 -13.21 -0.27
CA ASP A 89 11.48 -13.52 -1.69
C ASP A 89 10.21 -13.39 -2.53
N THR A 90 9.07 -13.11 -1.90
CA THR A 90 7.78 -13.09 -2.58
C THR A 90 6.97 -11.87 -2.16
N LEU A 91 6.55 -11.08 -3.15
CA LEU A 91 5.55 -10.02 -2.98
C LEU A 91 4.16 -10.51 -3.39
N LYS A 92 3.14 -10.05 -2.67
CA LYS A 92 1.73 -10.29 -3.00
C LYS A 92 0.94 -9.00 -2.84
N LEU A 93 0.06 -8.69 -3.79
CA LEU A 93 -0.90 -7.57 -3.65
C LEU A 93 -1.86 -7.87 -2.49
N TYR A 94 -1.99 -6.91 -1.57
CA TYR A 94 -2.84 -7.06 -0.38
C TYR A 94 -4.20 -6.40 -0.56
N THR A 95 -4.23 -5.21 -1.16
CA THR A 95 -5.47 -4.50 -1.50
C THR A 95 -5.36 -3.91 -2.90
N VAL A 96 -6.39 -4.17 -3.71
CA VAL A 96 -6.75 -3.33 -4.85
C VAL A 96 -7.91 -2.48 -4.32
N ALA A 97 -7.96 -1.18 -4.62
CA ALA A 97 -9.09 -0.35 -4.24
C ALA A 97 -10.40 -1.08 -4.61
N HIS A 98 -11.29 -1.31 -3.63
CA HIS A 98 -12.55 -2.07 -3.71
C HIS A 98 -12.50 -3.61 -3.50
N GLY A 99 -11.37 -4.19 -3.08
CA GLY A 99 -11.25 -5.63 -2.78
C GLY A 99 -11.68 -6.05 -1.37
N HIS A 100 -12.29 -7.25 -1.24
CA HIS A 100 -12.74 -7.84 0.02
C HIS A 100 -11.63 -7.89 1.09
N LYS A 101 -11.98 -7.45 2.31
CA LYS A 101 -11.12 -7.55 3.50
C LYS A 101 -10.81 -9.03 3.78
N THR A 102 -9.54 -9.42 3.76
CA THR A 102 -9.13 -10.80 4.12
C THR A 102 -9.59 -11.14 5.53
N THR A 103 -10.13 -12.35 5.71
CA THR A 103 -10.48 -12.91 7.02
C THR A 103 -9.24 -13.32 7.82
N ASN A 104 -8.12 -13.61 7.13
CA ASN A 104 -6.84 -13.89 7.75
C ASN A 104 -6.05 -12.61 7.99
N LEU A 105 -5.82 -12.30 9.27
CA LEU A 105 -5.16 -11.06 9.72
C LEU A 105 -3.73 -10.88 9.19
N ILE A 106 -3.03 -11.99 8.89
CA ILE A 106 -1.62 -11.94 8.49
C ILE A 106 -1.43 -11.85 6.97
N ILE A 107 -2.17 -12.64 6.18
CA ILE A 107 -2.13 -12.64 4.72
C ILE A 107 -3.42 -13.25 4.15
N ASN A 108 -3.82 -12.85 2.94
CA ASN A 108 -4.85 -13.54 2.18
C ASN A 108 -4.30 -14.88 1.62
N LEU A 109 -4.97 -16.01 1.82
CA LEU A 109 -4.53 -17.33 1.33
C LEU A 109 -5.28 -17.81 0.07
N ASP A 110 -6.38 -17.12 -0.28
CA ASP A 110 -7.33 -17.56 -1.29
C ASP A 110 -6.96 -17.07 -2.70
N HIS A 111 -6.22 -15.95 -2.80
CA HIS A 111 -5.83 -15.34 -4.08
C HIS A 111 -4.34 -15.51 -4.40
N ASP A 112 -3.90 -16.69 -4.84
CA ASP A 112 -2.50 -16.92 -5.23
C ASP A 112 -2.12 -16.16 -6.51
N GLU A 113 -3.08 -15.81 -7.35
CA GLU A 113 -2.89 -15.03 -8.57
C GLU A 113 -2.37 -13.61 -8.29
N TRP A 114 -2.52 -13.13 -7.05
CA TRP A 114 -1.96 -11.84 -6.61
C TRP A 114 -0.48 -11.92 -6.22
N ILE A 115 0.12 -13.12 -6.25
CA ILE A 115 1.55 -13.31 -6.05
C ILE A 115 2.27 -12.81 -7.30
N LEU A 116 3.21 -11.89 -7.10
CA LEU A 116 3.98 -11.26 -8.15
C LEU A 116 5.18 -12.12 -8.51
N ASN A 117 4.97 -13.13 -9.36
CA ASN A 117 6.03 -14.07 -9.79
C ASN A 117 6.98 -13.46 -10.83
N ASP A 118 6.54 -12.42 -11.55
CA ASP A 118 7.35 -11.73 -12.54
C ASP A 118 7.99 -10.49 -11.90
N HIS A 119 9.29 -10.58 -11.64
CA HIS A 119 10.04 -9.55 -10.93
C HIS A 119 10.49 -8.40 -11.85
N ASP A 120 10.39 -8.58 -13.16
CA ASP A 120 10.82 -7.60 -14.16
C ASP A 120 9.70 -6.61 -14.49
N LYS A 121 8.45 -6.97 -14.21
CA LYS A 121 7.32 -6.04 -14.31
C LYS A 121 7.49 -4.83 -13.40
N THR A 122 7.09 -3.68 -13.92
CA THR A 122 6.99 -2.43 -13.17
C THR A 122 5.81 -2.46 -12.20
N LEU A 123 5.85 -1.61 -11.17
CA LEU A 123 4.74 -1.49 -10.23
C LEU A 123 3.45 -1.00 -10.91
N ALA A 124 3.57 -0.17 -11.95
CA ALA A 124 2.44 0.25 -12.76
C ALA A 124 1.82 -0.92 -13.56
N GLU A 125 2.64 -1.83 -14.12
CA GLU A 125 2.16 -2.99 -14.88
C GLU A 125 1.41 -4.02 -14.04
N ILE A 126 1.70 -4.10 -12.74
CA ILE A 126 0.93 -4.94 -11.80
C ILE A 126 -0.31 -4.21 -11.26
N GLY A 127 -0.59 -2.99 -11.73
CA GLY A 127 -1.72 -2.18 -11.31
C GLY A 127 -1.55 -1.51 -9.95
N ALA A 128 -0.31 -1.31 -9.48
CA ALA A 128 -0.09 -0.52 -8.27
C ALA A 128 -0.40 0.96 -8.52
N GLU A 129 -1.05 1.58 -7.56
CA GLU A 129 -1.37 3.01 -7.48
C GLU A 129 -0.80 3.62 -6.18
N ASN A 130 -0.96 4.93 -6.00
CA ASN A 130 -0.64 5.56 -4.73
C ASN A 130 -1.42 4.89 -3.57
N GLU A 131 -0.72 4.67 -2.45
CA GLU A 131 -1.22 3.99 -1.24
C GLU A 131 -1.50 2.49 -1.40
N THR A 132 -1.04 1.87 -2.49
CA THR A 132 -1.09 0.41 -2.64
C THR A 132 -0.41 -0.29 -1.48
N GLU A 133 -1.08 -1.32 -0.97
CA GLU A 133 -0.53 -2.21 0.05
C GLU A 133 -0.09 -3.54 -0.55
N LEU A 134 1.14 -3.94 -0.22
CA LEU A 134 1.74 -5.21 -0.61
C LEU A 134 2.16 -5.98 0.64
N SER A 135 2.23 -7.31 0.55
CA SER A 135 2.85 -8.16 1.57
C SER A 135 4.16 -8.72 1.04
N PHE A 136 5.24 -8.63 1.83
CA PHE A 136 6.54 -9.21 1.50
C PHE A 136 6.88 -10.32 2.50
N PHE A 137 7.12 -11.52 2.00
CA PHE A 137 7.26 -12.73 2.80
C PHE A 137 8.17 -13.78 2.13
N ASN A 138 8.40 -14.89 2.82
CA ASN A 138 9.09 -16.06 2.29
C ASN A 138 8.09 -17.04 1.65
N ARG A 139 8.31 -17.44 0.39
CA ARG A 139 7.41 -18.32 -0.35
C ARG A 139 7.22 -19.66 0.35
N GLU A 140 8.30 -20.27 0.80
CA GLU A 140 8.28 -21.60 1.39
C GLU A 140 7.43 -21.62 2.68
N ALA A 141 7.60 -20.63 3.54
CA ALA A 141 6.81 -20.46 4.75
C ALA A 141 5.32 -20.22 4.46
N TYR A 142 5.01 -19.46 3.39
CA TYR A 142 3.62 -19.26 2.93
C TYR A 142 2.98 -20.58 2.50
N GLU A 143 3.65 -21.34 1.64
CA GLU A 143 3.14 -22.62 1.15
C GLU A 143 3.00 -23.65 2.28
N ALA A 144 3.94 -23.66 3.24
CA ALA A 144 3.85 -24.51 4.42
C ALA A 144 2.64 -24.16 5.29
N PHE A 145 2.42 -22.87 5.57
CA PHE A 145 1.26 -22.41 6.32
C PHE A 145 -0.04 -22.65 5.58
N LYS A 146 -0.07 -22.51 4.25
CA LYS A 146 -1.25 -22.81 3.43
C LYS A 146 -1.66 -24.29 3.52
N ARG A 147 -0.69 -25.21 3.57
CA ARG A 147 -0.96 -26.66 3.75
C ARG A 147 -1.46 -27.01 5.14
N ASN A 148 -1.01 -26.30 6.17
CA ASN A 148 -1.42 -26.50 7.55
C ASN A 148 -1.56 -25.14 8.27
N PRO A 149 -2.72 -24.47 8.17
CA PRO A 149 -2.92 -23.12 8.71
C PRO A 149 -3.14 -23.17 10.23
N GLU A 150 -2.11 -23.57 10.97
CA GLU A 150 -2.10 -23.58 12.42
C GLU A 150 -1.56 -22.26 12.96
N VAL A 151 -2.38 -21.57 13.76
CA VAL A 151 -1.99 -20.33 14.42
C VAL A 151 -1.48 -20.67 15.81
N LYS A 152 -0.29 -20.17 16.13
CA LYS A 152 0.34 -20.30 17.43
C LYS A 152 0.09 -19.03 18.24
N TRP A 153 -0.16 -19.23 19.53
CA TRP A 153 -0.26 -18.15 20.50
C TRP A 153 1.14 -17.91 21.07
N ASP A 154 1.54 -16.64 21.18
CA ASP A 154 2.79 -16.22 21.85
C ASP A 154 2.59 -16.21 23.38
#